data_AF-A0A3C0A877-F1
#
_entry.id   AF-A0A3C0A877-F1
#
_cell.length_a   1.000
_cell.length_b   1.000
_cell.length_c   1.000
_cell.angle_alpha   90.00
_cell.angle_beta   90.00
_cell.angle_gamma   90.00
#
_symmetry.space_group_name_H-M   'P 1'
#
loop_
_entity.id
_entity.type
_entity.pdbx_description
1 polymer ?
#
loop_
_entity_poly.entity_id
_entity_poly.type
_entity_poly.pdbx_seq_one_letter_code
_entity_poly.pdbx_strand_id
1 'polypeptide(L)' 'MKKDIDIPKVKDVYVAAVFELNEDYNTHDWNIYIINDSNAPIETVLIIAQGYTEKKMTAAMRKTVTIIPA' A
#
# COMPACT_ATOMS: atom_id res chain seq x y z
N MET A 1 21.07 -21.71 -3.31
CA MET A 1 21.40 -20.29 -3.07
C MET A 1 20.24 -19.45 -2.48
N LYS A 2 19.00 -19.95 -2.42
CA LYS A 2 17.88 -19.30 -1.69
C LYS A 2 17.64 -19.85 -0.26
N LYS A 3 18.55 -20.69 0.27
CA LYS A 3 18.32 -21.44 1.51
C LYS A 3 18.78 -20.72 2.79
N ASP A 4 19.56 -19.65 2.67
CA ASP A 4 20.24 -19.00 3.81
C ASP A 4 19.97 -17.48 3.88
N ILE A 5 18.77 -17.03 3.49
CA ILE A 5 18.37 -15.62 3.61
C ILE A 5 17.33 -15.53 4.72
N ASP A 6 17.72 -14.95 5.85
CA ASP A 6 16.77 -14.51 6.86
C ASP A 6 16.03 -13.28 6.34
N ILE A 7 14.75 -13.46 5.99
CA ILE A 7 13.89 -12.35 5.58
C ILE A 7 13.62 -11.52 6.85
N PRO A 8 14.05 -10.25 6.90
CA PRO A 8 13.76 -9.40 8.05
C PRO A 8 12.25 -9.26 8.19
N LYS A 9 11.73 -9.51 9.40
CA LYS A 9 10.32 -9.28 9.69
C LYS A 9 10.09 -7.77 9.76
N VAL A 10 9.23 -7.28 8.88
CA VAL A 10 8.69 -5.92 8.98
C VAL A 10 7.74 -5.89 10.19
N LYS A 11 7.95 -4.94 11.09
CA LYS A 11 7.10 -4.64 12.24
C LYS A 11 6.61 -3.20 12.13
N ASP A 12 5.49 -2.91 12.77
CA ASP A 12 4.98 -1.54 12.95
C ASP A 12 4.69 -0.80 11.62
N VAL A 13 4.34 -1.56 10.57
CA VAL A 13 3.85 -1.03 9.29
C VAL A 13 2.50 -1.67 9.00
N TYR A 14 1.50 -0.83 8.75
CA TYR A 14 0.11 -1.24 8.60
C TYR A 14 -0.52 -0.70 7.32
N VAL A 15 -1.56 -1.38 6.87
CA VAL A 15 -2.42 -0.92 5.78
C VAL A 15 -3.85 -0.86 6.30
N ALA A 16 -4.50 0.28 6.13
CA ALA A 16 -5.90 0.48 6.50
C ALA A 16 -6.74 0.78 5.24
N ALA A 17 -7.87 0.11 5.11
CA ALA A 17 -8.88 0.42 4.11
C ALA A 17 -10.05 1.10 4.80
N VAL A 18 -10.33 2.34 4.43
CA VAL A 18 -11.35 3.19 5.05
C VAL A 18 -12.35 3.60 3.98
N PHE A 19 -13.63 3.45 4.27
CA PHE A 19 -14.71 3.93 3.42
C PHE A 19 -15.16 5.30 3.95
N GLU A 20 -14.80 6.35 3.25
CA GLU A 20 -15.02 7.73 3.70
C GLU A 20 -15.72 8.58 2.64
N LEU A 21 -16.40 9.63 3.11
CA LEU A 21 -17.06 10.59 2.24
C LEU A 21 -16.00 11.53 1.65
N ASN A 22 -15.90 11.52 0.33
CA ASN A 22 -15.15 12.49 -0.44
C ASN A 22 -15.99 13.76 -0.60
N GLU A 23 -15.67 14.81 0.17
CA GLU A 23 -16.45 16.05 0.20
C GLU A 23 -16.43 16.80 -1.15
N ASP A 24 -15.35 16.69 -1.92
CA ASP A 24 -15.21 17.39 -3.21
C ASP A 24 -16.13 16.81 -4.29
N TYR A 25 -16.37 15.49 -4.24
CA TYR A 25 -17.16 14.77 -5.25
C TYR A 25 -18.50 14.27 -4.72
N ASN A 26 -18.76 14.44 -3.42
CA ASN A 26 -19.95 13.96 -2.72
C ASN A 26 -20.20 12.44 -2.94
N THR A 27 -19.13 11.65 -3.02
CA THR A 27 -19.15 10.20 -3.16
C THR A 27 -18.49 9.54 -1.96
N HIS A 28 -18.86 8.30 -1.65
CA HIS A 28 -18.09 7.53 -0.69
C HIS A 28 -17.04 6.69 -1.43
N ASP A 29 -15.79 6.90 -1.07
CA ASP A 29 -14.65 6.31 -1.74
C ASP A 29 -13.89 5.40 -0.76
N TRP A 30 -13.26 4.36 -1.30
CA TRP A 30 -12.34 3.53 -0.55
C TRP A 30 -10.94 4.14 -0.60
N ASN A 31 -10.45 4.60 0.54
CA ASN A 31 -9.10 5.11 0.70
C ASN A 31 -8.24 4.08 1.41
N ILE A 32 -7.04 3.87 0.84
CA ILE A 32 -6.05 2.93 1.36
C ILE A 32 -4.89 3.74 1.94
N TYR A 33 -4.65 3.57 3.24
CA TYR A 33 -3.58 4.24 3.96
C TYR A 33 -2.46 3.26 4.25
N ILE A 34 -1.23 3.72 4.07
CA ILE A 34 -0.03 3.02 4.55
C ILE A 34 0.43 3.79 5.78
N ILE A 35 0.47 3.11 6.91
CA ILE A 35 0.79 3.69 8.21
C ILE A 35 2.15 3.15 8.64
N ASN A 36 3.10 4.05 8.86
CA ASN A 36 4.40 3.74 9.42
C ASN A 36 4.39 4.14 10.89
N ASP A 37 4.27 3.16 11.78
CA ASP A 37 4.29 3.33 13.25
C ASP A 37 5.67 2.94 13.83
N SER A 38 6.69 2.87 12.97
CA SER A 38 8.06 2.55 13.38
C SER A 38 8.86 3.82 13.70
N ASN A 39 10.03 3.67 14.30
CA ASN A 39 10.93 4.80 14.60
C ASN A 39 11.83 5.22 13.40
N ALA A 40 11.61 4.66 12.21
CA ALA A 40 12.44 4.92 11.03
C ALA A 40 11.57 5.20 9.80
N PRO A 41 12.01 6.07 8.86
CA PRO A 41 11.30 6.28 7.62
C PRO A 41 11.40 5.06 6.69
N ILE A 42 10.36 4.84 5.89
CA ILE A 42 10.37 3.84 4.81
C ILE A 42 10.81 4.52 3.51
N GLU A 43 11.98 4.14 2.98
CA GLU A 43 12.61 4.84 1.84
C GLU A 43 12.01 4.53 0.47
N THR A 44 11.34 3.40 0.25
CA THR A 44 10.73 3.14 -1.06
C THR A 44 9.55 2.21 -0.92
N VAL A 45 8.38 2.69 -1.31
CA VAL A 45 7.16 1.90 -1.37
C VAL A 45 6.66 1.85 -2.80
N LEU A 46 6.55 0.63 -3.33
CA LEU A 46 5.95 0.36 -4.63
C LEU A 46 4.53 -0.14 -4.41
N ILE A 47 3.57 0.67 -4.85
CA ILE A 47 2.15 0.35 -4.78
C ILE A 47 1.71 -0.14 -6.17
N ILE A 48 1.09 -1.31 -6.21
CA ILE A 48 0.52 -1.89 -7.43
C ILE A 48 -0.99 -2.04 -7.22
N ALA A 49 -1.77 -1.33 -8.01
CA ALA A 49 -3.23 -1.44 -8.02
C ALA A 49 -3.67 -2.16 -9.29
N GLN A 50 -4.45 -3.22 -9.12
CA GLN A 50 -5.02 -3.99 -10.22
C GLN A 50 -6.37 -4.56 -9.82
N GLY A 51 -7.41 -4.27 -10.62
CA GLY A 51 -8.70 -4.93 -10.50
C GLY A 51 -8.65 -6.30 -11.18
N TYR A 52 -9.22 -7.32 -10.55
CA TYR A 52 -9.31 -8.65 -11.13
C TYR A 52 -10.64 -9.33 -10.79
N THR A 53 -11.03 -10.24 -11.68
CA THR A 53 -12.10 -11.22 -11.52
C THR A 53 -11.57 -12.56 -12.03
N GLU A 54 -12.35 -13.64 -11.98
CA GLU A 54 -11.91 -14.94 -12.49
C GLU A 54 -11.50 -14.93 -13.97
N LYS A 55 -12.09 -14.05 -14.78
CA LYS A 55 -11.94 -14.05 -16.25
C LYS A 55 -11.32 -12.79 -16.83
N LYS A 56 -11.18 -11.72 -16.04
CA LYS A 56 -10.72 -10.40 -16.53
C LYS A 56 -9.86 -9.72 -15.49
N MET A 57 -8.88 -8.97 -15.98
CA MET A 57 -8.01 -8.12 -15.17
C MET A 57 -7.89 -6.75 -15.84
N THR A 58 -7.75 -5.69 -15.03
CA THR A 58 -7.39 -4.37 -15.54
C THR A 58 -5.87 -4.28 -15.75
N ALA A 59 -5.42 -3.23 -16.44
CA ALA A 59 -4.01 -2.89 -16.44
C ALA A 59 -3.53 -2.60 -15.01
N ALA A 60 -2.31 -3.05 -14.68
CA ALA A 60 -1.69 -2.78 -13.38
C ALA A 60 -1.17 -1.34 -13.35
N MET A 61 -1.71 -0.54 -12.45
CA MET A 61 -1.19 0.79 -12.15
C MET A 61 -0.09 0.67 -11.10
N ARG A 62 1.01 1.40 -11.31
CA ARG A 62 2.17 1.39 -10.42
C ARG A 62 2.43 2.81 -9.94
N LYS A 63 2.56 2.96 -8.63
CA LYS A 63 2.96 4.22 -8.00
C LYS A 63 4.14 3.95 -7.08
N THR A 64 5.17 4.77 -7.22
CA THR A 64 6.31 4.77 -6.30
C THR A 64 6.18 5.95 -5.35
N VAL A 65 6.36 5.68 -4.06
CA VAL A 65 6.49 6.68 -3.00
C VAL A 65 7.91 6.58 -2.45
N THR A 66 8.64 7.69 -2.49
CA THR A 66 10.08 7.76 -2.16
C THR A 66 10.36 7.90 -0.67
N ILE A 67 9.40 8.31 0.15
CA ILE A 67 9.58 8.27 1.60
C ILE A 67 8.22 8.25 2.27
N ILE A 68 8.05 7.34 3.22
CA ILE A 68 6.96 7.41 4.20
C ILE A 68 7.62 7.76 5.53
N PRO A 69 7.36 8.96 6.09
CA PRO A 69 7.92 9.34 7.38
C PRO A 69 7.40 8.43 8.50
N ALA A 70 8.10 8.43 9.63
CA ALA A 70 7.61 7.91 10.90
C ALA A 70 6.67 8.93 11.55
#